data_AF-A0ABD5JSF2-F1
#
_entry.id   AF-A0ABD5JSF2-F1
#
_cell.length_a   1.000
_cell.length_b   1.000
_cell.length_c   1.000
_cell.angle_alpha   90.00
_cell.angle_beta   90.00
_cell.angle_gamma   90.00
#
_symmetry.space_group_name_H-M   'P 1'
#
loop_
_entity.id
_entity.type
_entity.pdbx_description
1 polymer ?
#
loop_
_entity_poly.entity_id
_entity_poly.type
_entity_poly.pdbx_seq_one_letter_code
_entity_poly.pdbx_strand_id
1 'polypeptide(L)'
;MTTTRTVAEEVRNLLDYLLNAEIAAYINTVSVSGTRVSWHATDPGIPFLVSRGDPTLQDYRRWARSGAYSALLFDGALLQITYEIEDGEIAGHRLAYIPCPYRVDSELVRQDPIIDVIDLHIETEPTNMILHSAIRFDFDPGSAAPGHPAAHLTINSADCRIACAAPMRIGRFTDFIFRHFYPDLWKAHLPFFGSSATREAGPRTLTPDERNTPHLYWS
;
A
#
# COMPACT_ATOMS: atom_id res chain seq x y z
N MET A 1 10.10 14.16 -16.71
CA MET A 1 11.11 13.60 -15.79
C MET A 1 10.49 13.47 -14.41
N THR A 2 10.44 12.26 -13.86
CA THR A 2 9.93 11.99 -12.52
C THR A 2 11.00 12.43 -11.51
N THR A 3 10.64 13.23 -10.51
CA THR A 3 11.58 13.66 -9.45
C THR A 3 11.04 13.23 -8.08
N THR A 4 11.93 13.12 -7.09
CA THR A 4 11.53 12.87 -5.70
C THR A 4 10.50 13.90 -5.22
N ARG A 5 10.67 15.17 -5.59
CA ARG A 5 9.74 16.24 -5.25
C ARG A 5 8.35 16.04 -5.85
N THR A 6 8.27 15.74 -7.15
CA THR A 6 6.99 15.52 -7.83
C THR A 6 6.26 14.29 -7.29
N VAL A 7 6.98 13.20 -6.98
CA VAL A 7 6.37 12.00 -6.39
C VAL A 7 5.91 12.28 -4.96
N ALA A 8 6.70 13.01 -4.16
CA ALA A 8 6.27 13.42 -2.82
C ALA A 8 5.04 14.33 -2.84
N GLU A 9 4.93 15.25 -3.81
CA GLU A 9 3.73 16.07 -4.04
C GLU A 9 2.52 15.21 -4.41
N GLU A 10 2.68 14.22 -5.29
CA GLU A 10 1.59 13.29 -5.64
C GLU A 10 1.11 12.46 -4.44
N VAL A 11 2.04 11.96 -3.62
CA VAL A 11 1.69 11.22 -2.41
C VAL A 11 0.99 12.14 -1.41
N ARG A 12 1.47 13.38 -1.20
CA ARG A 12 0.79 14.36 -0.31
C ARG A 12 -0.62 14.65 -0.79
N ASN A 13 -0.81 14.96 -2.08
CA ASN A 13 -2.12 15.24 -2.65
C ASN A 13 -3.11 14.08 -2.45
N LEU A 14 -2.63 12.84 -2.59
CA LEU A 14 -3.45 11.67 -2.28
C LEU A 14 -3.83 11.63 -0.80
N LEU A 15 -2.85 11.71 0.11
CA LEU A 15 -3.10 11.59 1.55
C LEU A 15 -4.02 12.69 2.05
N ASP A 16 -3.81 13.93 1.61
CA ASP A 16 -4.65 15.08 1.93
C ASP A 16 -6.07 14.87 1.41
N TYR A 17 -6.24 14.34 0.20
CA TYR A 17 -7.56 14.02 -0.34
C TYR A 17 -8.27 12.95 0.51
N LEU A 18 -7.57 11.84 0.84
CA LEU A 18 -8.14 10.77 1.65
C LEU A 18 -8.58 11.27 3.02
N LEU A 19 -7.78 12.12 3.67
CA LEU A 19 -8.11 12.71 4.96
C LEU A 19 -9.31 13.66 4.86
N ASN A 20 -9.30 14.59 3.90
CA ASN A 20 -10.37 15.57 3.72
C ASN A 20 -11.71 14.96 3.30
N ALA A 21 -11.68 13.81 2.62
CA ALA A 21 -12.86 13.05 2.24
C ALA A 21 -13.34 12.10 3.36
N GLU A 22 -12.72 12.13 4.55
CA GLU A 22 -12.98 11.22 5.67
C GLU A 22 -12.80 9.72 5.32
N ILE A 23 -12.03 9.43 4.26
CA ILE A 23 -11.67 8.06 3.85
C ILE A 23 -10.51 7.56 4.73
N ALA A 24 -9.58 8.44 5.07
CA ALA A 24 -8.53 8.18 6.05
C ALA A 24 -8.92 8.78 7.40
N ALA A 25 -8.80 7.99 8.46
CA ALA A 25 -8.88 8.48 9.84
C ALA A 25 -7.60 9.21 10.26
N TYR A 26 -6.45 8.77 9.73
CA TYR A 26 -5.15 9.39 10.01
C TYR A 26 -4.19 9.23 8.82
N ILE A 27 -3.32 10.21 8.63
CA ILE A 27 -2.23 10.16 7.64
C ILE A 27 -0.91 10.52 8.31
N ASN A 28 0.16 9.81 7.96
CA ASN A 28 1.51 10.20 8.36
C ASN A 28 2.08 11.24 7.41
N THR A 29 2.90 12.15 7.94
CA THR A 29 3.62 13.14 7.13
C THR A 29 4.51 12.43 6.11
N VAL A 30 4.46 12.89 4.86
CA VAL A 30 5.34 12.38 3.80
C VAL A 30 6.79 12.73 4.13
N SER A 31 7.66 11.71 4.16
CA SER A 31 9.09 11.85 4.39
C SER A 31 9.84 11.79 3.05
N VAL A 32 10.84 12.65 2.90
CA VAL A 32 11.76 12.65 1.76
C VAL A 32 13.19 12.54 2.27
N SER A 33 13.90 11.48 1.86
CA SER A 33 15.29 11.23 2.24
C SER A 33 16.10 10.83 1.01
N GLY A 34 16.87 11.77 0.46
CA GLY A 34 17.61 11.56 -0.79
C GLY A 34 16.68 11.24 -1.97
N THR A 35 16.79 10.02 -2.50
CA THR A 35 15.99 9.46 -3.59
C THR A 35 14.64 8.92 -3.12
N ARG A 36 14.48 8.72 -1.80
CA ARG A 36 13.34 8.02 -1.21
C ARG A 36 12.21 8.97 -0.87
N VAL A 37 10.99 8.58 -1.24
CA VAL A 37 9.72 9.12 -0.74
C VAL A 37 9.03 8.05 0.09
N SER A 38 8.69 8.37 1.34
CA SER A 38 7.99 7.46 2.26
C SER A 38 7.13 8.24 3.26
N TRP A 39 7.01 7.76 4.50
CA TRP A 39 6.30 8.43 5.59
C TRP A 39 7.23 8.61 6.81
N HIS A 40 6.83 9.49 7.72
CA HIS A 40 7.43 9.61 9.06
C HIS A 40 6.72 8.62 10.01
N ALA A 41 7.37 7.50 10.33
CA ALA A 41 6.88 6.56 11.32
C ALA A 41 7.09 7.08 12.75
N THR A 42 6.21 6.71 13.68
CA THR A 42 6.40 6.96 15.12
C THR A 42 7.64 6.24 15.64
N ASP A 43 7.86 5.01 15.19
CA ASP A 43 9.09 4.24 15.45
C ASP A 43 9.73 3.79 14.13
N PRO A 44 10.75 4.52 13.63
CA PRO A 44 11.45 4.19 12.39
C PRO A 44 12.23 2.87 12.45
N GLY A 45 12.51 2.33 13.65
CA GLY A 45 13.25 1.08 13.84
C GLY A 45 12.40 -0.16 13.56
N ILE A 46 11.09 0.00 13.37
CA ILE A 46 10.16 -1.09 13.10
C ILE A 46 9.89 -1.18 11.60
N PRO A 47 10.44 -2.20 10.93
CA PRO A 47 10.30 -2.26 9.50
C PRO A 47 8.98 -2.94 9.12
N PHE A 48 8.39 -2.44 8.03
CA PHE A 48 7.08 -2.88 7.55
C PHE A 48 7.20 -4.06 6.58
N LEU A 49 6.35 -5.10 6.76
CA LEU A 49 6.28 -6.28 5.90
C LEU A 49 7.64 -6.91 5.53
N VAL A 50 8.53 -7.05 6.52
CA VAL A 50 9.83 -7.73 6.33
C VAL A 50 9.78 -9.21 6.67
N SER A 51 8.72 -9.65 7.37
CA SER A 51 8.53 -11.06 7.66
C SER A 51 8.39 -11.83 6.34
N ARG A 52 9.11 -12.95 6.24
CA ARG A 52 8.99 -13.88 5.11
C ARG A 52 7.84 -14.87 5.30
N GLY A 53 7.22 -14.90 6.48
CA GLY A 53 6.05 -15.73 6.77
C GLY A 53 4.74 -15.02 6.44
N ASP A 54 3.63 -15.72 6.66
CA ASP A 54 2.29 -15.18 6.49
C ASP A 54 2.04 -14.03 7.48
N PRO A 55 1.45 -12.89 7.06
CA PRO A 55 1.12 -11.80 7.95
C PRO A 55 0.22 -12.25 9.10
N THR A 56 0.57 -11.86 10.32
CA THR A 56 -0.19 -12.21 11.52
C THR A 56 -0.91 -11.00 12.12
N LEU A 57 -1.86 -11.26 13.02
CA LEU A 57 -2.44 -10.23 13.89
C LEU A 57 -1.36 -9.44 14.64
N GLN A 58 -0.30 -10.11 15.09
CA GLN A 58 0.79 -9.45 15.80
C GLN A 58 1.59 -8.51 14.88
N ASP A 59 1.74 -8.86 13.60
CA ASP A 59 2.36 -7.97 12.61
C ASP A 59 1.50 -6.73 12.38
N TYR A 60 0.18 -6.88 12.22
CA TYR A 60 -0.74 -5.76 12.11
C TYR A 60 -0.63 -4.83 13.33
N ARG A 61 -0.71 -5.38 14.55
CA ARG A 61 -0.57 -4.61 15.81
C ARG A 61 0.75 -3.84 15.85
N ARG A 62 1.84 -4.49 15.43
CA ARG A 62 3.18 -3.89 15.39
C ARG A 62 3.21 -2.69 14.44
N TRP A 63 2.68 -2.83 13.21
CA TRP A 63 2.66 -1.73 12.24
C TRP A 63 1.75 -0.58 12.66
N ALA A 64 0.58 -0.90 13.21
CA ALA A 64 -0.36 0.08 13.73
C ALA A 64 0.29 0.90 14.87
N ARG A 65 0.87 0.22 15.86
CA ARG A 65 1.54 0.86 17.01
C ARG A 65 2.75 1.70 16.60
N SER A 66 3.53 1.25 15.62
CA SER A 66 4.75 1.97 15.20
C SER A 66 4.49 3.08 14.19
N GLY A 67 3.24 3.28 13.75
CA GLY A 67 2.94 4.23 12.66
C GLY A 67 3.59 3.82 11.33
N ALA A 68 3.76 2.53 11.08
CA ALA A 68 4.45 2.02 9.88
C ALA A 68 3.56 2.02 8.63
N TYR A 69 2.90 3.14 8.34
CA TYR A 69 1.97 3.28 7.22
C TYR A 69 1.90 4.74 6.76
N SER A 70 1.43 4.97 5.54
CA SER A 70 1.17 6.31 4.99
C SER A 70 -0.22 6.81 5.37
N ALA A 71 -1.24 5.94 5.35
CA ALA A 71 -2.59 6.26 5.81
C ALA A 71 -3.20 5.10 6.61
N LEU A 72 -3.98 5.45 7.63
CA LEU A 72 -4.93 4.59 8.33
C LEU A 72 -6.33 4.95 7.80
N LEU A 73 -6.99 3.99 7.17
CA LEU A 73 -8.34 4.14 6.61
C LEU A 73 -9.40 4.09 7.71
N PHE A 74 -10.59 4.60 7.40
CA PHE A 74 -11.74 4.68 8.32
C PHE A 74 -12.13 3.33 8.95
N ASP A 75 -11.83 2.21 8.30
CA ASP A 75 -12.13 0.84 8.74
C ASP A 75 -10.93 0.15 9.42
N GLY A 76 -9.86 0.90 9.71
CA GLY A 76 -8.63 0.38 10.29
C GLY A 76 -7.65 -0.22 9.28
N ALA A 77 -7.94 -0.26 7.98
CA ALA A 77 -6.97 -0.75 7.01
C ALA A 77 -5.77 0.21 6.86
N LEU A 78 -4.60 -0.32 6.51
CA LEU A 78 -3.37 0.46 6.37
C LEU A 78 -2.98 0.56 4.89
N LEU A 79 -2.67 1.77 4.42
CA LEU A 79 -1.98 2.00 3.15
C LEU A 79 -0.54 2.38 3.41
N GLN A 80 0.38 1.77 2.68
CA GLN A 80 1.81 2.06 2.78
C GLN A 80 2.38 2.37 1.40
N ILE A 81 3.07 3.50 1.29
CA ILE A 81 3.58 4.04 0.02
C ILE A 81 5.06 4.37 0.18
N THR A 82 5.91 3.69 -0.58
CA THR A 82 7.34 4.00 -0.73
C THR A 82 7.72 4.05 -2.19
N TYR A 83 8.50 5.05 -2.58
CA TYR A 83 9.18 5.13 -3.87
C TYR A 83 10.66 5.44 -3.67
N GLU A 84 11.48 4.91 -4.57
CA GLU A 84 12.88 5.30 -4.80
C GLU A 84 12.97 5.87 -6.21
N ILE A 85 13.51 7.08 -6.34
CA ILE A 85 13.59 7.83 -7.60
C ILE A 85 15.06 8.09 -7.95
N GLU A 86 15.50 7.59 -9.11
CA GLU A 86 16.85 7.78 -9.63
C GLU A 86 16.78 8.14 -11.12
N ASP A 87 17.72 8.97 -11.58
CA ASP A 87 17.87 9.35 -13.01
C ASP A 87 16.58 9.81 -13.72
N GLY A 88 15.64 10.38 -12.97
CA GLY A 88 14.39 10.89 -13.53
C GLY A 88 13.26 9.88 -13.66
N GLU A 89 13.41 8.69 -13.09
CA GLU A 89 12.49 7.55 -13.20
C GLU A 89 12.22 6.92 -11.82
N ILE A 90 11.18 6.08 -11.73
CA ILE A 90 11.01 5.21 -10.55
C ILE A 90 12.07 4.11 -10.65
N ALA A 91 12.98 4.06 -9.68
CA ALA A 91 14.00 3.01 -9.55
C ALA A 91 13.52 1.83 -8.68
N GLY A 92 12.60 2.11 -7.75
CA GLY A 92 11.98 1.09 -6.91
C GLY A 92 10.70 1.60 -6.25
N HIS A 93 9.82 0.68 -5.83
CA HIS A 93 8.70 1.03 -4.98
C HIS A 93 8.21 -0.15 -4.15
N ARG A 94 7.49 0.19 -3.08
CA ARG A 94 6.66 -0.74 -2.32
C ARG A 94 5.35 -0.06 -1.97
N LEU A 95 4.25 -0.61 -2.48
CA LEU A 95 2.90 -0.11 -2.29
C LEU A 95 2.06 -1.21 -1.69
N ALA A 96 1.60 -1.05 -0.44
CA ALA A 96 0.87 -2.11 0.26
C ALA A 96 -0.48 -1.63 0.76
N TYR A 97 -1.45 -2.55 0.74
CA TYR A 97 -2.73 -2.43 1.42
C TYR A 97 -2.89 -3.60 2.38
N ILE A 98 -3.12 -3.28 3.65
CA ILE A 98 -3.27 -4.24 4.74
C ILE A 98 -4.66 -4.06 5.33
N PRO A 99 -5.59 -4.99 5.07
CA PRO A 99 -6.90 -5.00 5.70
C PRO A 99 -6.81 -5.01 7.22
N CYS A 100 -7.77 -4.38 7.88
CA CYS A 100 -7.95 -4.52 9.33
C CYS A 100 -8.34 -5.97 9.66
N PRO A 101 -7.74 -6.59 10.70
CA PRO A 101 -8.09 -7.96 11.10
C PRO A 101 -9.47 -8.06 11.77
N TYR A 102 -10.11 -6.94 12.12
CA TYR A 102 -11.43 -6.91 12.75
C TYR A 102 -12.35 -5.90 12.04
N ARG A 103 -13.66 -6.09 12.16
CA ARG A 103 -14.64 -5.07 11.77
C ARG A 103 -14.74 -4.06 12.90
N VAL A 104 -14.10 -2.92 12.73
CA VAL A 104 -14.07 -1.84 13.74
C VAL A 104 -15.09 -0.76 13.39
N ASP A 105 -15.62 -0.08 14.40
CA ASP A 105 -16.45 1.11 14.22
C ASP A 105 -15.57 2.27 13.75
N SER A 106 -15.92 2.89 12.63
CA SER A 106 -15.14 4.00 12.06
C SER A 106 -15.05 5.22 12.97
N GLU A 107 -16.03 5.43 13.84
CA GLU A 107 -15.98 6.52 14.81
C GLU A 107 -14.93 6.26 15.89
N LEU A 108 -14.83 5.01 16.38
CA LEU A 108 -13.77 4.63 17.31
C LEU A 108 -12.38 4.76 16.67
N VAL A 109 -12.24 4.35 15.41
CA VAL A 109 -10.96 4.50 14.67
C VAL A 109 -10.53 5.97 14.55
N ARG A 110 -11.47 6.92 14.51
CA ARG A 110 -11.19 8.36 14.44
C ARG A 110 -10.92 8.99 15.80
N GLN A 111 -11.54 8.48 16.86
CA GLN A 111 -11.46 9.05 18.21
C GLN A 111 -10.29 8.48 19.03
N ASP A 112 -10.00 7.20 18.85
CA ASP A 112 -9.05 6.45 19.66
C ASP A 112 -7.86 5.95 18.83
N PRO A 113 -6.68 5.74 19.44
CA PRO A 113 -5.58 5.05 18.77
C PRO A 113 -6.05 3.67 18.28
N ILE A 114 -5.85 3.38 16.99
CA ILE A 114 -6.27 2.10 16.38
C ILE A 114 -5.78 0.87 17.16
N ILE A 115 -4.61 0.93 17.79
CA ILE A 115 -4.09 -0.18 18.58
C ILE A 115 -4.97 -0.51 19.79
N ASP A 116 -5.56 0.51 20.43
CA ASP A 116 -6.43 0.33 21.58
C ASP A 116 -7.78 -0.26 21.15
N VAL A 117 -8.30 0.18 19.99
CA VAL A 117 -9.51 -0.38 19.37
C VAL A 117 -9.30 -1.86 19.04
N ILE A 118 -8.13 -2.23 18.53
CA ILE A 118 -7.81 -3.61 18.15
C ILE A 118 -7.55 -4.48 19.37
N ASP A 119 -6.84 -3.96 20.37
CA ASP A 119 -6.60 -4.68 21.63
C ASP A 119 -7.93 -4.98 22.34
N LEU A 120 -8.90 -4.06 22.30
CA LEU A 120 -10.26 -4.31 22.78
C LEU A 120 -10.93 -5.48 22.05
N HIS A 121 -10.89 -5.52 20.71
CA HIS A 121 -11.48 -6.62 19.94
C HIS A 121 -10.82 -7.97 20.21
N ILE A 122 -9.50 -8.00 20.46
CA ILE A 122 -8.79 -9.21 20.86
C ILE A 122 -9.30 -9.72 22.20
N GLU A 123 -9.58 -8.82 23.14
CA GLU A 123 -10.07 -9.16 24.47
C GLU A 123 -11.55 -9.60 24.45
N THR A 124 -12.40 -8.93 23.67
CA THR A 124 -13.86 -9.16 23.68
C THR A 124 -14.31 -10.21 22.68
N GLU A 125 -13.68 -10.27 21.49
CA GLU A 125 -14.06 -11.14 20.36
C GLU A 125 -12.86 -11.82 19.70
N PRO A 126 -12.02 -12.57 20.45
CA PRO A 126 -10.74 -13.10 19.95
C PRO A 126 -10.85 -13.99 18.70
N THR A 127 -12.00 -14.62 18.46
CA THR A 127 -12.23 -15.56 17.35
C THR A 127 -12.92 -14.93 16.14
N ASN A 128 -13.39 -13.68 16.22
CA ASN A 128 -14.12 -13.00 15.14
C ASN A 128 -13.17 -12.26 14.16
N MET A 129 -11.95 -12.76 14.03
CA MET A 129 -10.93 -12.18 13.14
C MET A 129 -11.26 -12.46 11.68
N ILE A 130 -11.01 -11.48 10.82
CA ILE A 130 -11.21 -11.58 9.37
C ILE A 130 -9.87 -11.91 8.70
N LEU A 131 -9.88 -12.96 7.88
CA LEU A 131 -8.70 -13.44 7.16
C LEU A 131 -8.63 -12.84 5.75
N HIS A 132 -8.52 -11.52 5.67
CA HIS A 132 -8.31 -10.84 4.39
C HIS A 132 -6.83 -10.80 4.00
N SER A 133 -6.55 -11.01 2.72
CA SER A 133 -5.19 -11.01 2.19
C SER A 133 -4.62 -9.59 2.12
N ALA A 134 -3.44 -9.41 2.71
CA ALA A 134 -2.57 -8.29 2.38
C ALA A 134 -2.15 -8.38 0.90
N ILE A 135 -2.08 -7.23 0.25
CA ILE A 135 -1.57 -7.11 -1.12
C ILE A 135 -0.46 -6.08 -1.17
N ARG A 136 0.56 -6.34 -1.99
CA ARG A 136 1.71 -5.45 -2.14
C ARG A 136 2.22 -5.45 -3.57
N PHE A 137 2.33 -4.27 -4.16
CA PHE A 137 3.02 -4.08 -5.44
C PHE A 137 4.45 -3.62 -5.16
N ASP A 138 5.41 -4.44 -5.58
CA ASP A 138 6.83 -4.17 -5.46
C ASP A 138 7.44 -3.93 -6.84
N PHE A 139 8.40 -3.03 -6.89
CA PHE A 139 9.33 -2.88 -8.00
C PHE A 139 10.74 -2.78 -7.44
N ASP A 140 11.57 -3.76 -7.79
CA ASP A 140 12.98 -3.86 -7.40
C ASP A 140 13.72 -4.62 -8.50
N PRO A 141 14.11 -3.93 -9.60
CA PRO A 141 14.81 -4.56 -10.70
C PRO A 141 16.21 -5.06 -10.29
N GLY A 142 16.82 -4.49 -9.25
CA GLY A 142 18.14 -4.90 -8.75
C GLY A 142 18.12 -6.27 -8.06
N SER A 143 16.97 -6.67 -7.51
CA SER A 143 16.76 -7.98 -6.88
C SER A 143 16.07 -9.01 -7.79
N ALA A 144 15.87 -8.69 -9.07
CA ALA A 144 15.14 -9.55 -10.00
C ALA A 144 15.90 -10.87 -10.27
N ALA A 145 15.18 -11.99 -10.22
CA ALA A 145 15.72 -13.33 -10.41
C ALA A 145 14.62 -14.30 -10.89
N PRO A 146 14.94 -15.52 -11.35
CA PRO A 146 13.92 -16.53 -11.61
C PRO A 146 13.03 -16.75 -10.38
N GLY A 147 11.71 -16.60 -10.54
CA GLY A 147 10.74 -16.65 -9.43
C GLY A 147 10.61 -15.35 -8.62
N HIS A 148 11.35 -14.30 -8.97
CA HIS A 148 11.29 -12.97 -8.37
C HIS A 148 11.26 -11.89 -9.46
N PRO A 149 10.07 -11.61 -10.04
CA PRO A 149 9.95 -10.62 -11.11
C PRO A 149 10.36 -9.22 -10.66
N ALA A 150 10.97 -8.44 -11.56
CA ALA A 150 11.40 -7.07 -11.28
C ALA A 150 10.24 -6.19 -10.77
N ALA A 151 9.05 -6.33 -11.36
CA ALA A 151 7.80 -5.77 -10.85
C ALA A 151 6.83 -6.91 -10.56
N HIS A 152 6.23 -6.95 -9.37
CA HIS A 152 5.30 -8.02 -8.99
C HIS A 152 4.25 -7.57 -7.96
N LEU A 153 3.13 -8.30 -7.95
CA LEU A 153 2.17 -8.33 -6.86
C LEU A 153 2.51 -9.48 -5.92
N THR A 154 2.73 -9.19 -4.65
CA THR A 154 2.77 -10.17 -3.56
C THR A 154 1.39 -10.25 -2.89
N ILE A 155 0.84 -11.45 -2.70
CA ILE A 155 -0.43 -11.67 -1.99
C ILE A 155 -0.34 -12.91 -1.09
N ASN A 156 -0.99 -12.89 0.08
CA ASN A 156 -0.98 -13.96 1.11
C ASN A 156 0.38 -14.25 1.74
N SER A 157 1.34 -14.71 0.95
CA SER A 157 2.67 -15.14 1.38
C SER A 157 3.75 -14.43 0.57
N ALA A 158 4.94 -14.29 1.16
CA ALA A 158 6.10 -13.70 0.51
C ALA A 158 6.56 -14.47 -0.76
N ASP A 159 6.10 -15.70 -0.94
CA ASP A 159 6.41 -16.55 -2.09
C ASP A 159 5.39 -16.45 -3.23
N CYS A 160 4.18 -15.97 -2.97
CA CYS A 160 3.17 -15.80 -4.01
C CYS A 160 3.35 -14.45 -4.71
N ARG A 161 4.27 -14.44 -5.68
CA ARG A 161 4.63 -13.26 -6.49
C ARG A 161 4.10 -13.42 -7.91
N ILE A 162 3.16 -12.59 -8.29
CA ILE A 162 2.57 -12.54 -9.62
C ILE A 162 3.26 -11.43 -10.40
N ALA A 163 3.91 -11.77 -11.53
CA ALA A 163 4.64 -10.80 -12.34
C ALA A 163 3.71 -9.67 -12.82
N CYS A 164 4.24 -8.45 -12.88
CA CYS A 164 3.54 -7.25 -13.32
C CYS A 164 4.19 -6.67 -14.59
N ALA A 165 3.37 -6.07 -15.44
CA ALA A 165 3.81 -5.55 -16.73
C ALA A 165 4.77 -4.35 -16.66
N ALA A 166 4.77 -3.60 -15.57
CA ALA A 166 5.57 -2.40 -15.37
C ALA A 166 5.61 -2.00 -13.88
N PRO A 167 6.43 -1.02 -13.48
CA PRO A 167 6.30 -0.35 -12.19
C PRO A 167 4.91 0.28 -12.02
N MET A 168 4.39 0.22 -10.80
CA MET A 168 3.10 0.77 -10.40
C MET A 168 3.23 2.25 -10.01
N ARG A 169 2.34 3.08 -10.56
CA ARG A 169 2.21 4.50 -10.18
C ARG A 169 1.16 4.64 -9.07
N ILE A 170 1.27 5.68 -8.26
CA ILE A 170 0.42 5.85 -7.07
C ILE A 170 -1.07 5.95 -7.43
N GLY A 171 -1.39 6.62 -8.53
CA GLY A 171 -2.77 6.75 -9.01
C GLY A 171 -3.38 5.42 -9.47
N ARG A 172 -2.60 4.53 -10.08
CA ARG A 172 -3.07 3.18 -10.45
C ARG A 172 -3.21 2.26 -9.25
N PHE A 173 -2.27 2.34 -8.30
CA PHE A 173 -2.37 1.60 -7.05
C PHE A 173 -3.64 1.99 -6.29
N THR A 174 -3.88 3.28 -6.11
CA THR A 174 -5.07 3.77 -5.39
C THR A 174 -6.36 3.49 -6.12
N ASP A 175 -6.43 3.68 -7.45
CA ASP A 175 -7.58 3.24 -8.23
C ASP A 175 -7.85 1.75 -8.03
N PHE A 176 -6.82 0.89 -8.09
CA PHE A 176 -6.96 -0.55 -7.85
C PHE A 176 -7.51 -0.86 -6.44
N ILE A 177 -6.95 -0.24 -5.40
CA ILE A 177 -7.43 -0.46 -4.02
C ILE A 177 -8.90 -0.06 -3.89
N PHE A 178 -9.25 1.17 -4.24
CA PHE A 178 -10.61 1.65 -4.01
C PHE A 178 -11.61 0.99 -4.94
N ARG A 179 -11.27 0.72 -6.21
CA ARG A 179 -12.15 0.03 -7.17
C ARG A 179 -12.53 -1.37 -6.71
N HIS A 180 -11.58 -2.11 -6.11
CA HIS A 180 -11.77 -3.53 -5.81
C HIS A 180 -12.11 -3.83 -4.35
N PHE A 181 -11.60 -3.04 -3.40
CA PHE A 181 -11.83 -3.26 -1.97
C PHE A 181 -12.89 -2.32 -1.40
N TYR A 182 -13.13 -1.16 -2.05
CA TYR A 182 -14.08 -0.14 -1.59
C TYR A 182 -14.96 0.39 -2.74
N PRO A 183 -15.69 -0.47 -3.48
CA PRO A 183 -16.32 -0.10 -4.74
C PRO A 183 -17.33 1.06 -4.61
N ASP A 184 -18.00 1.21 -3.47
CA ASP A 184 -18.95 2.30 -3.26
C ASP A 184 -18.25 3.64 -2.97
N LEU A 185 -17.15 3.64 -2.22
CA LEU A 185 -16.29 4.82 -2.08
C LEU A 185 -15.68 5.20 -3.43
N TRP A 186 -15.22 4.22 -4.19
CA TRP A 186 -14.67 4.48 -5.52
C TRP A 186 -15.69 5.14 -6.45
N LYS A 187 -16.95 4.69 -6.46
CA LYS A 187 -18.04 5.34 -7.23
C LYS A 187 -18.31 6.75 -6.73
N ALA A 188 -18.37 6.96 -5.41
CA ALA A 188 -18.65 8.27 -4.81
C ALA A 188 -17.55 9.30 -5.11
N HIS A 189 -16.30 8.83 -5.24
CA HIS A 189 -15.12 9.66 -5.49
C HIS A 189 -14.50 9.40 -6.88
N LEU A 190 -15.32 8.96 -7.84
CA LEU A 190 -14.90 8.57 -9.19
C LEU A 190 -14.07 9.66 -9.90
N PRO A 191 -14.39 10.97 -9.82
CA PRO A 191 -13.58 11.99 -10.45
C PRO A 191 -12.12 12.03 -9.99
N PHE A 192 -11.85 11.62 -8.74
CA PHE A 192 -10.49 11.60 -8.19
C PHE A 192 -9.74 10.30 -8.52
N PHE A 193 -10.35 9.15 -8.28
CA PHE A 193 -9.70 7.86 -8.52
C PHE A 193 -9.60 7.53 -10.02
N GLY A 194 -10.65 7.84 -10.79
CA GLY A 194 -10.69 7.56 -12.22
C GLY A 194 -9.67 8.37 -13.03
N SER A 195 -9.44 9.65 -12.68
CA SER A 195 -8.44 10.48 -13.35
C SER A 195 -6.99 10.06 -13.04
N SER A 196 -6.79 9.41 -11.89
CA SER A 196 -5.46 9.04 -11.40
C SER A 196 -4.91 7.77 -12.06
N ALA A 197 -5.77 6.94 -12.65
CA ALA A 197 -5.40 5.65 -13.25
C ALA A 197 -4.78 5.75 -14.66
N THR A 198 -4.96 6.87 -15.38
CA THR A 198 -4.72 6.93 -16.84
C THR A 198 -3.31 7.32 -17.25
N ARG A 199 -2.38 7.53 -16.30
CA ARG A 199 -0.99 7.85 -16.63
C ARG A 199 -0.27 6.66 -17.26
N GLU A 200 0.62 6.94 -18.20
CA GLU A 200 1.44 5.92 -18.86
C GLU A 200 2.19 5.06 -17.84
N ALA A 201 2.21 3.75 -18.11
CA ALA A 201 2.99 2.81 -17.35
C ALA A 201 4.49 3.09 -17.50
N GLY A 202 5.28 2.74 -16.48
CA GLY A 202 6.74 2.76 -16.59
C GLY A 202 7.28 1.74 -17.61
N PRO A 203 8.60 1.53 -17.66
CA PRO A 203 9.21 0.58 -18.59
C PRO A 203 8.61 -0.83 -18.42
N ARG A 204 8.50 -1.57 -19.52
CA ARG A 204 7.96 -2.93 -19.49
C ARG A 204 8.97 -3.88 -18.86
N THR A 205 8.52 -4.63 -17.86
CA THR A 205 9.38 -5.49 -17.01
C THR A 205 9.24 -6.97 -17.28
N LEU A 206 8.15 -7.41 -17.93
CA LEU A 206 7.90 -8.83 -18.18
C LEU A 206 8.92 -9.44 -19.14
N THR A 207 9.64 -10.44 -18.64
CA THR A 207 10.50 -11.34 -19.42
C THR A 207 9.67 -12.23 -20.36
N PRO A 208 10.29 -12.87 -21.37
CA PRO A 208 9.58 -13.83 -22.23
C PRO A 208 8.90 -14.96 -21.45
N ASP A 209 9.54 -15.48 -20.40
CA ASP A 209 9.00 -16.58 -19.60
C ASP A 209 7.79 -16.14 -18.75
N GLU A 210 7.86 -14.95 -18.15
CA GLU A 210 6.74 -14.37 -17.38
C GLU A 210 5.52 -14.07 -18.25
N ARG A 211 5.71 -13.81 -19.55
CA ARG A 211 4.59 -13.62 -20.49
C ARG A 211 3.84 -14.92 -20.80
N ASN A 212 4.49 -16.06 -20.58
CA ASN A 212 3.90 -17.38 -20.80
C ASN A 212 3.19 -17.92 -19.55
N THR A 213 3.19 -17.19 -18.44
CA THR A 213 2.48 -17.54 -17.20
C THR A 213 1.45 -16.47 -16.81
N PRO A 214 0.50 -16.76 -15.91
CA PRO A 214 -0.46 -15.75 -15.44
C PRO A 214 0.27 -14.55 -14.82
N HIS A 215 0.02 -13.36 -15.36
CA HIS A 215 0.63 -12.11 -14.93
C HIS A 215 -0.38 -10.97 -14.97
N LEU A 216 -0.07 -9.87 -14.30
CA LEU A 216 -0.87 -8.65 -14.33
C LEU A 216 -0.36 -7.72 -15.43
N TYR A 217 -1.28 -7.31 -16.30
CA TYR A 217 -0.98 -6.38 -17.38
C TYR A 217 -1.89 -5.16 -17.33
N TRP A 218 -1.30 -4.00 -17.62
CA TRP A 218 -2.05 -2.76 -17.82
C TRP A 218 -1.38 -1.92 -18.91
N SER A 219 -2.21 -1.31 -19.76
CA SER A 219 -1.76 -0.40 -20.83
C SER A 219 -1.20 0.87 -20.22
#